data_AF-A0A5W0JKK4-F1
#
_entry.id   AF-A0A5W0JKK4-F1
#
_cell.length_a   1.000
_cell.length_b   1.000
_cell.length_c   1.000
_cell.angle_alpha   90.00
_cell.angle_beta   90.00
_cell.angle_gamma   90.00
#
_symmetry.space_group_name_H-M   'P 1'
#
loop_
_entity.id
_entity.type
_entity.pdbx_description
1 polymer ?
#
loop_
_entity_poly.entity_id
_entity_poly.type
_entity_poly.pdbx_seq_one_letter_code
_entity_poly.pdbx_strand_id
1 'polypeptide(L)' 'MTLDDEIKEKILQLSDSLLIIDSWNSIADELSDSFEWIGSKINWSKTS' A
#
# COMPACT_ATOMS: atom_id res chain seq x y z
N MET A 1 3.91 -5.99 -23.58
CA MET A 1 3.25 -4.88 -22.89
C MET A 1 1.94 -5.43 -22.36
N THR A 2 1.78 -5.46 -21.04
CA THR A 2 0.55 -5.90 -20.39
C THR A 2 -0.33 -4.69 -20.05
N LEU A 3 -1.61 -4.93 -19.73
CA LEU A 3 -2.50 -3.86 -19.27
C LEU A 3 -1.95 -3.16 -18.02
N ASP A 4 -1.26 -3.91 -17.16
CA ASP A 4 -0.60 -3.37 -15.96
C ASP A 4 0.50 -2.36 -16.33
N ASP A 5 1.31 -2.65 -17.36
CA ASP A 5 2.36 -1.73 -17.82
C ASP A 5 1.75 -0.41 -18.32
N GLU A 6 0.66 -0.48 -19.10
CA GLU A 6 -0.02 0.70 -19.64
C GLU A 6 -0.67 1.56 -18.54
N ILE A 7 -1.22 0.94 -17.50
CA ILE A 7 -1.80 1.63 -16.35
C ILE A 7 -0.69 2.37 -15.58
N LYS A 8 0.45 1.72 -15.34
CA LYS A 8 1.58 2.33 -14.64
C LYS A 8 2.12 3.54 -15.40
N GLU A 9 2.27 3.44 -16.73
CA GLU A 9 2.71 4.56 -17.56
C GLU A 9 1.74 5.75 -17.50
N LYS A 10 0.44 5.50 -17.55
CA LYS A 10 -0.57 6.57 -17.43
C LYS A 10 -0.56 7.25 -16.05
N ILE A 11 -0.31 6.50 -14.98
CA ILE A 11 -0.21 7.04 -13.61
C ILE A 11 1.03 7.91 -13.46
N LEU A 12 2.18 7.47 -13.99
CA LEU A 12 3.42 8.25 -13.99
C LEU A 12 3.29 9.56 -14.79
N GLN A 13 2.52 9.56 -15.88
CA GLN A 13 2.24 10.75 -16.68
C GLN A 13 1.37 11.80 -15.97
N LEU A 14 0.59 11.40 -14.96
CA LEU A 14 -0.32 12.32 -14.24
C LEU A 14 0.40 13.17 -13.19
N SER A 15 1.52 12.71 -12.65
CA SER A 15 2.32 13.47 -11.67
C SER A 15 3.71 12.84 -11.51
N ASP A 16 4.76 13.66 -11.66
CA ASP A 16 6.16 13.25 -11.46
C ASP A 16 6.47 12.70 -10.06
N SER A 17 5.57 12.89 -9.09
CA SER A 17 5.76 12.50 -7.69
C SER A 17 5.00 11.23 -7.28
N LEU A 18 4.27 10.57 -8.17
CA LEU A 18 3.54 9.34 -7.83
C LEU A 18 4.50 8.14 -7.87
N LEU A 19 4.86 7.65 -6.68
CA LEU A 19 5.55 6.38 -6.52
C LEU A 19 4.54 5.24 -6.63
N ILE A 20 4.65 4.46 -7.71
CA ILE A 20 3.91 3.22 -7.88
C ILE A 20 4.64 2.13 -7.10
N ILE A 21 3.95 1.52 -6.14
CA ILE A 21 4.49 0.46 -5.31
C ILE A 21 4.01 -0.88 -5.84
N ASP A 22 4.94 -1.62 -6.43
CA ASP A 22 4.68 -2.94 -7.02
C ASP A 22 4.65 -4.08 -6.00
N SER A 23 5.28 -3.88 -4.83
CA SER A 23 5.31 -4.86 -3.75
C SER A 23 4.75 -4.27 -2.47
N TRP A 24 3.55 -4.72 -2.11
CA TRP A 24 2.87 -4.30 -0.88
C TRP A 24 3.26 -5.11 0.35
N ASN A 25 3.98 -6.23 0.19
CA ASN A 25 4.25 -7.14 1.30
C ASN A 25 5.00 -6.45 2.45
N SER A 26 6.10 -5.77 2.18
CA SER A 26 6.88 -5.08 3.22
C SER A 26 6.07 -3.99 3.92
N ILE A 27 5.23 -3.27 3.17
CA ILE A 27 4.36 -2.22 3.71
C ILE A 27 3.26 -2.83 4.57
N ALA A 28 2.66 -3.92 4.11
CA ALA A 28 1.63 -4.64 4.84
C ALA A 28 2.19 -5.22 6.15
N ASP A 29 3.40 -5.79 6.11
CA ASP A 29 4.10 -6.30 7.29
C ASP A 29 4.40 -5.16 8.29
N GLU A 30 5.00 -4.06 7.81
CA GLU A 30 5.32 -2.90 8.66
C GLU A 30 4.06 -2.27 9.28
N LEU A 31 3.00 -2.10 8.50
CA LEU A 31 1.72 -1.59 9.00
C LEU A 31 1.08 -2.58 9.97
N SER A 32 1.12 -3.87 9.68
CA SER A 32 0.61 -4.91 10.58
C SER A 32 1.28 -4.84 11.95
N ASP A 33 2.61 -4.67 11.97
CA ASP A 33 3.38 -4.55 13.22
C ASP A 33 3.15 -3.21 13.92
N SER A 34 2.74 -2.18 13.19
CA SER A 34 2.48 -0.83 13.73
C SER A 34 1.16 -0.70 14.47
N PHE A 35 0.25 -1.67 14.37
CA PHE A 35 -1.07 -1.61 15.00
C PHE A 35 -1.29 -2.69 16.05
N GLU A 36 -2.01 -2.35 17.12
CA GLU A 36 -2.48 -3.38 18.06
C GLU A 36 -3.60 -4.20 17.41
N TRP A 37 -3.53 -5.52 17.53
CA TRP A 37 -4.55 -6.44 17.03
C TRP A 37 -5.44 -6.95 18.17
N ILE A 38 -6.74 -7.10 17.91
CA ILE A 38 -7.65 -7.93 18.73
C ILE A 38 -8.08 -9.12 17.86
N GLY A 39 -7.45 -10.27 18.08
CA GLY A 39 -7.65 -11.46 17.25
C GLY A 39 -7.17 -11.21 15.82
N SER A 40 -8.04 -11.45 14.82
CA SER A 40 -7.73 -11.26 13.39
C SER A 40 -8.08 -9.85 12.86
N LYS A 41 -8.31 -8.87 13.74
CA LYS A 41 -8.68 -7.51 13.36
C LYS A 41 -7.77 -6.49 14.04
N ILE A 42 -7.44 -5.42 13.31
CA ILE A 42 -6.78 -4.25 13.87
C ILE A 42 -7.72 -3.58 14.89
N ASN A 43 -7.18 -3.25 16.05
CA ASN A 43 -7.87 -2.54 17.11
C ASN A 43 -7.82 -1.03 16.89
N TRP A 44 -8.65 -0.56 15.95
CA TRP A 44 -8.79 0.87 15.64
C TRP A 44 -9.18 1.76 16.83
N SER A 45 -9.73 1.18 17.91
CA SER A 45 -10.12 1.93 19.11
C SER A 45 -8.95 2.42 19.95
N LYS A 46 -7.76 1.82 19.78
CA LYS A 46 -6.54 2.19 20.50
C LYS A 46 -5.49 2.84 19.62
N THR A 47 -5.65 2.74 18.30
CA THR A 47 -4.85 3.49 17.34
C THR A 47 -5.21 4.97 17.46
N SER A 48 -4.44 5.71 18.27
CA SER A 48 -4.64 7.15 18.55
C SER A 48 -3.84 8.01 17.57
#